data_AF-A0A3D8ICY7-F1
#
_entry.id   AF-A0A3D8ICY7-F1
#
_cell.length_a   1.000
_cell.length_b   1.000
_cell.length_c   1.000
_cell.angle_alpha   90.00
_cell.angle_beta   90.00
_cell.angle_gamma   90.00
#
_symmetry.space_group_name_H-M   'P 1'
#
loop_
_entity.id
_entity.type
_entity.pdbx_description
1 polymer ?
#
loop_
_entity_poly.entity_id
_entity_poly.type
_entity_poly.pdbx_seq_one_letter_code
_entity_poly.pdbx_strand_id
1 'polypeptide(L)'
;MKTYFLRKNTDSKDLILFFAGFGAHYSHFLHLDSKQNVLICYDYRDFLLDLDFSEYENITLIAFSMGVCIASIILESFFAQRKAILANTNKQFTQQNHNRATTHIKNANEYQDMKTNIQMQNISLKIPDSLKIQQRIAINGTNFGIHQIFGIHPTIFKRTMQSFSLTDFKISLFMESLDKTHEFIFETNSALKDELSNLFLFIFNQDSPTWQISKKENEINIASSNSLPIRNQEKDSQNIKNPAHTFLWNKALISKQDKIFPPNACLNFFQSMNTYNKMTYQCMQEIHECSSQTQQKQAKDCEIILLDCPHFPFFAFKTWEEICQM
;
A
#
# COMPACT_ATOMS: atom_id res chain seq x y z
N MET A 1 -13.57 3.77 -5.07
CA MET A 1 -12.92 3.06 -6.18
C MET A 1 -13.94 2.11 -6.75
N LYS A 2 -13.67 1.52 -7.92
CA LYS A 2 -14.49 0.43 -8.45
C LYS A 2 -13.94 -0.92 -8.02
N THR A 3 -14.82 -1.91 -7.97
CA THR A 3 -14.46 -3.31 -7.78
C THR A 3 -15.06 -4.19 -8.89
N TYR A 4 -14.37 -5.27 -9.23
CA TYR A 4 -14.85 -6.25 -10.21
C TYR A 4 -14.29 -7.64 -9.88
N PHE A 5 -15.10 -8.68 -10.01
CA PHE A 5 -14.61 -10.06 -9.88
C PHE A 5 -13.98 -10.50 -11.20
N LEU A 6 -12.65 -10.55 -11.26
CA LEU A 6 -11.93 -11.13 -12.39
C LEU A 6 -12.20 -12.64 -12.49
N ARG A 7 -12.31 -13.30 -11.33
CA ARG A 7 -12.71 -14.70 -11.17
C ARG A 7 -13.59 -14.83 -9.94
N LYS A 8 -14.69 -15.57 -10.07
CA LYS A 8 -15.58 -15.91 -8.95
C LYS A 8 -15.75 -17.41 -8.91
N ASN A 9 -15.34 -18.03 -7.81
CA ASN A 9 -15.47 -19.45 -7.57
C ASN A 9 -16.16 -19.67 -6.21
N THR A 10 -17.43 -20.08 -6.26
CA THR A 10 -18.27 -20.31 -5.08
C THR A 10 -17.79 -21.45 -4.20
N ASP A 11 -17.00 -22.37 -4.75
CA ASP A 11 -16.45 -23.52 -4.02
C ASP A 11 -15.14 -23.17 -3.30
N SER A 12 -14.58 -21.98 -3.55
CA SER A 12 -13.36 -21.50 -2.91
C SER A 12 -13.67 -20.50 -1.79
N LYS A 13 -13.05 -20.72 -0.63
CA LYS A 13 -13.03 -19.80 0.51
C LYS A 13 -11.82 -18.86 0.50
N ASP A 14 -11.01 -18.93 -0.55
CA ASP A 14 -9.83 -18.08 -0.71
C ASP A 14 -10.14 -16.91 -1.64
N LEU A 15 -9.67 -15.73 -1.24
CA LEU A 15 -9.77 -14.49 -2.02
C LEU A 15 -8.38 -13.91 -2.28
N ILE A 16 -8.08 -13.69 -3.56
CA ILE A 16 -7.04 -12.77 -3.99
C ILE A 16 -7.68 -11.39 -4.10
N LEU A 17 -7.30 -10.49 -3.20
CA LEU A 17 -7.68 -9.09 -3.25
C LEU A 17 -6.59 -8.33 -3.98
N PHE A 18 -6.89 -7.82 -5.17
CA PHE A 18 -5.92 -7.17 -6.06
C PHE A 18 -6.14 -5.66 -6.16
N PHE A 19 -5.22 -4.84 -5.67
CA PHE A 19 -5.23 -3.40 -5.87
C PHE A 19 -4.40 -3.01 -7.10
N ALA A 20 -5.06 -2.50 -8.13
CA ALA A 20 -4.43 -2.20 -9.41
C ALA A 20 -3.68 -0.85 -9.43
N GLY A 21 -2.95 -0.59 -10.51
CA GLY A 21 -2.30 0.70 -10.72
C GLY A 21 -3.27 1.80 -11.17
N PHE A 22 -2.79 3.04 -11.18
CA PHE A 22 -3.49 4.15 -11.81
C PHE A 22 -3.86 3.84 -13.27
N GLY A 23 -5.06 4.21 -13.70
CA GLY A 23 -5.53 4.03 -15.08
C GLY A 23 -5.75 2.57 -15.50
N ALA A 24 -5.70 1.64 -14.55
CA ALA A 24 -6.00 0.25 -14.78
C ALA A 24 -7.51 0.04 -15.01
N HIS A 25 -7.84 -0.98 -15.80
CA HIS A 25 -9.20 -1.46 -16.00
C HIS A 25 -9.21 -2.98 -15.81
N TYR A 26 -10.31 -3.58 -15.34
CA TYR A 26 -10.37 -5.03 -15.10
C TYR A 26 -10.02 -5.85 -16.34
N SER A 27 -10.32 -5.34 -17.54
CA SER A 27 -10.01 -6.01 -18.81
C SER A 27 -8.51 -6.24 -19.03
N HIS A 28 -7.63 -5.47 -18.38
CA HIS A 28 -6.17 -5.63 -18.49
C HIS A 28 -5.67 -6.94 -17.90
N PHE A 29 -6.47 -7.61 -17.08
CA PHE A 29 -6.07 -8.78 -16.31
C PHE A 29 -6.92 -10.02 -16.59
N LEU A 30 -7.85 -9.96 -17.56
CA LEU A 30 -8.75 -11.07 -17.86
C LEU A 30 -8.04 -12.30 -18.45
N HIS A 31 -6.84 -12.11 -19.01
CA HIS A 31 -5.98 -13.18 -19.52
C HIS A 31 -5.38 -14.06 -18.41
N LEU A 32 -5.41 -13.60 -17.16
CA LEU A 32 -4.96 -14.38 -16.00
C LEU A 32 -6.11 -15.24 -15.46
N ASP A 33 -5.88 -16.55 -15.38
CA ASP A 33 -6.83 -17.47 -14.77
C ASP A 33 -6.60 -17.67 -13.27
N SER A 34 -7.57 -18.25 -12.56
CA SER A 34 -7.41 -18.64 -11.15
C SER A 34 -8.47 -19.65 -10.73
N LYS A 35 -8.09 -20.53 -9.80
CA LYS A 35 -9.02 -21.41 -9.08
C LYS A 35 -9.60 -20.73 -7.84
N GLN A 36 -9.06 -19.61 -7.42
CA GLN A 36 -9.53 -18.82 -6.28
C GLN A 36 -10.47 -17.71 -6.74
N ASN A 37 -11.13 -17.06 -5.78
CA ASN A 37 -11.80 -15.79 -6.08
C ASN A 37 -10.74 -14.72 -6.30
N VAL A 38 -10.92 -13.89 -7.32
CA VAL A 38 -10.03 -12.75 -7.60
C VAL A 38 -10.87 -11.50 -7.77
N LEU A 39 -10.73 -10.58 -6.83
CA LEU A 39 -11.39 -9.30 -6.85
C LEU A 39 -10.38 -8.19 -7.10
N ILE A 40 -10.57 -7.42 -8.17
CA ILE A 40 -9.78 -6.23 -8.46
C ILE A 40 -10.43 -4.99 -7.86
N CYS A 41 -9.63 -4.14 -7.22
CA CYS A 41 -9.92 -2.77 -6.84
C CYS A 41 -9.15 -1.84 -7.78
N TYR A 42 -9.85 -0.97 -8.52
CA TYR A 42 -9.26 -0.08 -9.52
C TYR A 42 -10.06 1.22 -9.62
N ASP A 43 -9.62 2.17 -10.44
CA ASP A 43 -10.33 3.43 -10.69
C ASP A 43 -10.53 4.26 -9.40
N TYR A 44 -9.46 4.91 -8.98
CA TYR A 44 -9.36 5.66 -7.72
C TYR A 44 -9.94 7.08 -7.78
N ARG A 45 -11.01 7.29 -8.56
CA ARG A 45 -11.76 8.57 -8.57
C ARG A 45 -12.51 8.83 -7.26
N ASP A 46 -12.71 7.80 -6.46
CA ASP A 46 -13.08 7.87 -5.05
C ASP A 46 -12.37 6.73 -4.29
N PHE A 47 -12.48 6.73 -2.96
CA PHE A 47 -11.85 5.71 -2.10
C PHE A 47 -12.86 4.88 -1.30
N LEU A 48 -14.11 4.84 -1.77
CA LEU A 48 -15.14 3.99 -1.21
C LEU A 48 -14.79 2.54 -1.51
N LEU A 49 -14.74 1.71 -0.46
CA LEU A 49 -14.56 0.27 -0.56
C LEU A 49 -15.60 -0.41 0.32
N ASP A 50 -16.59 -1.01 -0.32
CA ASP A 50 -17.61 -1.84 0.34
C ASP A 50 -17.38 -3.30 -0.02
N LEU A 51 -16.89 -4.08 0.95
CA LEU A 51 -16.60 -5.50 0.75
C LEU A 51 -17.04 -6.33 1.95
N ASP A 52 -17.73 -7.42 1.64
CA ASP A 52 -18.09 -8.44 2.60
C ASP A 52 -17.07 -9.57 2.56
N PHE A 53 -16.22 -9.65 3.60
CA PHE A 53 -15.26 -10.74 3.72
C PHE A 53 -15.84 -11.97 4.42
N SER A 54 -17.14 -11.98 4.78
CA SER A 54 -17.75 -13.07 5.54
C SER A 54 -17.74 -14.42 4.83
N GLU A 55 -17.70 -14.41 3.50
CA GLU A 55 -17.68 -15.64 2.70
C GLU A 55 -16.29 -16.26 2.56
N TYR A 56 -15.23 -15.57 3.01
CA TYR A 56 -13.84 -15.99 2.82
C TYR A 56 -13.15 -16.32 4.14
N GLU A 57 -12.26 -17.31 4.10
CA GLU A 57 -11.42 -17.70 5.23
C GLU A 57 -10.00 -17.16 5.08
N ASN A 58 -9.53 -17.01 3.85
CA ASN A 58 -8.17 -16.59 3.56
C ASN A 58 -8.12 -15.46 2.53
N ILE A 59 -7.23 -14.51 2.77
CA ILE A 59 -6.92 -13.43 1.83
C ILE A 59 -5.43 -13.48 1.46
N THR A 60 -5.18 -13.45 0.16
CA THR A 60 -3.89 -13.03 -0.39
C THR A 60 -4.05 -11.65 -1.00
N LEU A 61 -3.26 -10.69 -0.51
CA LEU A 61 -3.23 -9.34 -1.05
C LEU A 61 -2.17 -9.26 -2.15
N ILE A 62 -2.57 -8.80 -3.33
CA ILE A 62 -1.65 -8.40 -4.39
C ILE A 62 -1.91 -6.92 -4.66
N ALA A 63 -0.87 -6.12 -4.79
CA ALA A 63 -1.01 -4.72 -5.15
C ALA A 63 0.04 -4.34 -6.18
N PHE A 64 -0.36 -3.51 -7.14
CA PHE A 64 0.45 -3.12 -8.27
C PHE A 64 0.56 -1.60 -8.37
N SER A 65 1.78 -1.10 -8.59
CA SER A 65 2.04 0.32 -8.86
C SER A 65 1.50 1.21 -7.72
N MET A 66 0.77 2.27 -8.06
CA MET A 66 0.10 3.14 -7.10
C MET A 66 -0.83 2.36 -6.15
N GLY A 67 -1.41 1.24 -6.59
CA GLY A 67 -2.21 0.34 -5.76
C GLY A 67 -1.47 -0.18 -4.53
N VAL A 68 -0.14 -0.29 -4.55
CA VAL A 68 0.67 -0.67 -3.37
C VAL A 68 0.51 0.38 -2.26
N CYS A 69 0.60 1.66 -2.60
CA CYS A 69 0.42 2.76 -1.65
C CYS A 69 -1.02 2.79 -1.14
N ILE A 70 -2.00 2.73 -2.04
CA ILE A 70 -3.43 2.78 -1.69
C ILE A 70 -3.82 1.61 -0.79
N ALA A 71 -3.43 0.38 -1.14
CA ALA A 71 -3.67 -0.80 -0.33
C ALA A 71 -3.05 -0.65 1.06
N SER A 72 -1.81 -0.15 1.15
CA SER A 72 -1.14 0.03 2.45
C SER A 72 -1.91 0.99 3.36
N ILE A 73 -2.39 2.12 2.84
CA ILE A 73 -3.15 3.12 3.61
C ILE A 73 -4.49 2.56 4.08
N ILE A 74 -5.26 2.00 3.14
CA ILE A 74 -6.62 1.50 3.41
C ILE A 74 -6.60 0.30 4.36
N LEU A 75 -5.71 -0.65 4.11
CA LEU A 75 -5.67 -1.90 4.87
C LEU A 75 -4.87 -1.75 6.18
N GLU A 76 -4.02 -0.74 6.33
CA GLU A 76 -3.44 -0.42 7.65
C GLU A 76 -4.52 -0.03 8.66
N SER A 77 -5.48 0.80 8.24
CA SER A 77 -6.62 1.16 9.08
C SER A 77 -7.48 -0.04 9.44
N PHE A 78 -7.66 -0.97 8.49
CA PHE A 78 -8.30 -2.27 8.73
C PHE A 78 -7.57 -3.09 9.81
N PHE A 79 -6.24 -3.23 9.73
CA PHE A 79 -5.48 -4.02 10.70
C PHE A 79 -5.41 -3.39 12.07
N ALA A 80 -5.29 -2.06 12.14
CA ALA A 80 -5.30 -1.32 13.39
C ALA A 80 -6.61 -1.55 14.16
N GLN A 81 -7.76 -1.50 13.47
CA GLN A 81 -9.07 -1.74 14.09
C GLN A 81 -9.24 -3.17 14.57
N ARG A 82 -8.86 -4.17 13.75
CA ARG A 82 -8.90 -5.58 14.18
C ARG A 82 -8.06 -5.80 15.43
N LYS A 83 -6.86 -5.21 15.50
CA LYS A 83 -5.99 -5.30 16.69
C LYS A 83 -6.64 -4.65 17.92
N ALA A 84 -7.30 -3.50 17.75
CA ALA A 84 -8.00 -2.81 18.84
C ALA A 84 -9.22 -3.60 19.35
N ILE A 85 -10.04 -4.16 18.45
CA ILE A 85 -11.20 -5.00 18.80
C ILE A 85 -10.73 -6.23 19.59
N LEU A 86 -9.74 -6.97 19.06
CA LEU A 86 -9.19 -8.14 19.74
C LEU A 86 -8.58 -7.79 21.11
N ALA A 87 -7.87 -6.66 21.22
CA ALA A 87 -7.32 -6.19 22.49
C ALA A 87 -8.41 -5.84 23.51
N ASN A 88 -9.51 -5.22 23.08
CA ASN A 88 -10.64 -4.88 23.95
C ASN A 88 -11.44 -6.10 24.40
N THR A 89 -11.59 -7.10 23.52
CA THR A 89 -12.22 -8.39 23.86
C THR A 89 -11.40 -9.11 24.94
N ASN A 90 -10.07 -9.16 24.78
CA ASN A 90 -9.17 -9.73 25.79
C ASN A 90 -9.13 -8.92 27.09
N LYS A 91 -9.33 -7.59 27.04
CA LYS A 91 -9.49 -6.74 28.24
C LYS A 91 -10.78 -7.01 29.00
N GLN A 92 -11.90 -7.28 28.33
CA GLN A 92 -13.15 -7.67 29.00
C GLN A 92 -13.03 -9.04 29.67
N PHE A 93 -12.33 -10.00 29.06
CA PHE A 93 -12.02 -11.30 29.68
C PHE A 93 -11.07 -11.18 30.89
N THR A 94 -10.14 -10.22 30.89
CA THR A 94 -9.23 -9.99 32.03
C THR A 94 -9.83 -9.09 33.11
N GLN A 95 -10.71 -8.14 32.77
CA GLN A 95 -11.46 -7.33 33.74
C GLN A 95 -12.57 -8.12 34.46
N GLN A 96 -13.13 -9.16 33.85
CA GLN A 96 -14.00 -10.11 34.57
C GLN A 96 -13.24 -10.91 35.66
N ASN A 97 -11.90 -10.91 35.65
CA ASN A 97 -11.05 -11.52 36.69
C ASN A 97 -10.32 -10.52 37.59
N HIS A 98 -10.53 -9.20 37.43
CA HIS A 98 -9.92 -8.21 38.29
C HIS A 98 -10.81 -6.96 38.45
N ASN A 99 -12.00 -7.15 39.02
CA ASN A 99 -12.73 -6.04 39.62
C ASN A 99 -12.13 -5.71 40.99
N ARG A 100 -11.12 -4.82 40.98
CA ARG A 100 -10.91 -3.75 41.97
C ARG A 100 -9.65 -2.98 41.60
N ALA A 101 -9.81 -1.80 40.99
CA ALA A 101 -9.27 -0.53 41.48
C ALA A 101 -9.18 0.53 40.37
N THR A 102 -9.75 1.69 40.72
CA THR A 102 -9.38 3.06 40.34
C THR A 102 -9.65 3.56 38.91
N THR A 103 -10.54 4.56 38.93
CA THR A 103 -10.87 5.62 37.98
C THR A 103 -9.70 6.58 37.70
N HIS A 104 -9.83 7.27 36.57
CA HIS A 104 -9.13 8.48 36.10
C HIS A 104 -7.82 8.33 35.33
N ILE A 105 -7.93 8.24 33.99
CA ILE A 105 -7.21 9.13 33.06
C ILE A 105 -8.15 9.42 31.89
N LYS A 106 -8.60 10.67 31.75
CA LYS A 106 -9.27 11.19 30.56
C LYS A 106 -8.34 12.20 29.90
N ASN A 107 -8.37 12.21 28.56
CA ASN A 107 -7.90 13.26 27.64
C ASN A 107 -6.49 13.08 27.05
N ALA A 108 -6.45 12.33 25.95
CA ALA A 108 -5.49 12.43 24.83
C ALA A 108 -6.04 11.74 23.56
N ASN A 109 -7.02 10.84 23.68
CA ASN A 109 -7.55 10.03 22.57
C ASN A 109 -8.59 10.75 21.69
N GLU A 110 -9.36 11.71 22.22
CA GLU A 110 -10.53 12.28 21.50
C GLU A 110 -10.17 13.05 20.20
N TYR A 111 -8.97 13.64 20.10
CA TYR A 111 -8.55 14.37 18.90
C TYR A 111 -8.05 13.44 17.77
N GLN A 112 -7.47 12.29 18.11
CA GLN A 112 -7.07 11.26 17.15
C GLN A 112 -8.29 10.45 16.68
N ASP A 113 -9.26 10.24 17.58
CA ASP A 113 -10.51 9.52 17.32
C ASP A 113 -11.45 10.29 16.37
N MET A 114 -11.45 11.63 16.40
CA MET A 114 -12.36 12.45 15.57
C MET A 114 -11.92 12.52 14.08
N LYS A 115 -10.60 12.53 13.79
CA LYS A 115 -10.08 12.56 12.41
C LYS A 115 -10.10 11.18 11.74
N THR A 116 -9.82 10.12 12.49
CA THR A 116 -10.00 8.72 12.03
C THR A 116 -11.45 8.47 11.59
N ASN A 117 -12.42 9.13 12.23
CA ASN A 117 -13.85 9.01 11.92
C ASN A 117 -14.28 9.61 10.57
N ILE A 118 -13.68 10.70 10.07
CA ILE A 118 -14.08 11.30 8.77
C ILE A 118 -13.58 10.44 7.60
N GLN A 119 -12.44 9.78 7.78
CA GLN A 119 -11.79 8.94 6.77
C GLN A 119 -12.42 7.54 6.67
N MET A 120 -13.02 7.06 7.76
CA MET A 120 -13.66 5.74 7.91
C MET A 120 -15.15 5.70 7.55
N GLN A 121 -15.83 6.84 7.43
CA GLN A 121 -17.26 6.88 7.02
C GLN A 121 -17.53 6.31 5.61
N ASN A 122 -16.45 6.05 4.87
CA ASN A 122 -16.43 5.75 3.45
C ASN A 122 -15.94 4.31 3.14
N ILE A 123 -15.53 3.55 4.15
CA ILE A 123 -15.00 2.19 3.98
C ILE A 123 -15.84 1.26 4.87
N SER A 124 -16.63 0.39 4.24
CA SER A 124 -17.49 -0.60 4.90
C SER A 124 -16.91 -1.98 4.65
N LEU A 125 -16.29 -2.56 5.66
CA LEU A 125 -15.70 -3.89 5.56
C LEU A 125 -16.30 -4.80 6.63
N LYS A 126 -16.99 -5.85 6.22
CA LYS A 126 -17.50 -6.88 7.14
C LYS A 126 -16.47 -7.98 7.26
N ILE A 127 -16.00 -8.26 8.48
CA ILE A 127 -14.79 -9.04 8.70
C ILE A 127 -15.05 -10.12 9.75
N PRO A 128 -14.90 -11.41 9.39
CA PRO A 128 -14.86 -12.49 10.38
C PRO A 128 -13.57 -12.44 11.21
N ASP A 129 -13.66 -12.76 12.50
CA ASP A 129 -12.48 -12.93 13.37
C ASP A 129 -11.53 -14.02 12.87
N SER A 130 -12.09 -15.04 12.20
CA SER A 130 -11.38 -16.18 11.61
C SER A 130 -10.59 -15.85 10.34
N LEU A 131 -10.83 -14.69 9.71
CA LEU A 131 -10.22 -14.32 8.44
C LEU A 131 -8.70 -14.23 8.56
N LYS A 132 -7.97 -14.97 7.73
CA LYS A 132 -6.51 -15.02 7.72
C LYS A 132 -5.94 -14.26 6.55
N ILE A 133 -4.84 -13.54 6.77
CA ILE A 133 -4.04 -13.03 5.66
C ILE A 133 -2.84 -13.92 5.50
N GLN A 134 -2.79 -14.59 4.35
CA GLN A 134 -1.76 -15.55 4.02
C GLN A 134 -0.50 -14.82 3.54
N GLN A 135 -0.68 -13.86 2.64
CA GLN A 135 0.43 -13.21 1.96
C GLN A 135 0.05 -11.81 1.48
N ARG A 136 1.06 -10.94 1.41
CA ARG A 136 0.99 -9.59 0.81
C ARG A 136 2.12 -9.45 -0.21
N ILE A 137 1.76 -9.22 -1.46
CA ILE A 137 2.68 -9.10 -2.59
C ILE A 137 2.57 -7.69 -3.18
N ALA A 138 3.67 -6.94 -3.17
CA ALA A 138 3.78 -5.68 -3.87
C ALA A 138 4.42 -5.91 -5.24
N ILE A 139 3.93 -5.24 -6.27
CA ILE A 139 4.46 -5.28 -7.63
C ILE A 139 4.71 -3.85 -8.08
N ASN A 140 5.95 -3.50 -8.41
CA ASN A 140 6.33 -2.21 -9.00
C ASN A 140 5.78 -0.97 -8.26
N GLY A 141 5.82 -0.98 -6.92
CA GLY A 141 5.35 0.12 -6.09
C GLY A 141 5.75 -0.04 -4.63
N THR A 142 5.45 0.97 -3.82
CA THR A 142 5.80 1.00 -2.39
C THR A 142 4.64 1.58 -1.58
N ASN A 143 4.76 1.59 -0.24
CA ASN A 143 3.80 2.30 0.63
C ASN A 143 3.81 3.82 0.38
N PHE A 144 4.86 4.34 -0.26
CA PHE A 144 5.03 5.75 -0.59
C PHE A 144 4.81 5.97 -2.08
N GLY A 145 3.56 6.15 -2.50
CA GLY A 145 3.23 6.35 -3.92
C GLY A 145 3.93 7.57 -4.53
N ILE A 146 4.05 8.64 -3.75
CA ILE A 146 4.76 9.88 -4.11
C ILE A 146 5.84 10.11 -3.05
N HIS A 147 7.12 10.13 -3.40
CA HIS A 147 8.22 10.40 -2.44
C HIS A 147 9.52 10.62 -3.19
N GLN A 148 10.43 11.44 -2.65
CA GLN A 148 11.71 11.74 -3.32
C GLN A 148 12.61 10.50 -3.45
N ILE A 149 12.54 9.57 -2.48
CA ILE A 149 13.45 8.40 -2.40
C ILE A 149 12.74 7.06 -2.61
N PHE A 150 11.49 6.95 -2.17
CA PHE A 150 10.78 5.66 -2.03
C PHE A 150 9.59 5.54 -2.99
N GLY A 151 9.34 6.56 -3.80
CA GLY A 151 8.14 6.68 -4.60
C GLY A 151 8.38 7.35 -5.94
N ILE A 152 7.29 7.74 -6.59
CA ILE A 152 7.36 8.64 -7.73
C ILE A 152 7.76 10.02 -7.20
N HIS A 153 8.81 10.61 -7.77
CA HIS A 153 9.28 11.91 -7.32
C HIS A 153 8.17 12.98 -7.44
N PRO A 154 7.93 13.84 -6.44
CA PRO A 154 6.82 14.81 -6.45
C PRO A 154 6.77 15.69 -7.70
N THR A 155 7.93 16.19 -8.18
CA THR A 155 8.01 16.98 -9.42
C THR A 155 7.59 16.19 -10.66
N ILE A 156 7.92 14.89 -10.73
CA ILE A 156 7.50 14.03 -11.85
C ILE A 156 5.99 13.84 -11.78
N PHE A 157 5.46 13.50 -10.60
CA PHE A 157 4.02 13.32 -10.40
C PHE A 157 3.22 14.57 -10.77
N LYS A 158 3.66 15.76 -10.30
CA LYS A 158 3.03 17.05 -10.62
C LYS A 158 3.03 17.34 -12.13
N ARG A 159 4.14 17.07 -12.82
CA ARG A 159 4.21 17.20 -14.29
C ARG A 159 3.23 16.26 -14.97
N THR A 160 3.15 14.99 -14.54
CA THR A 160 2.19 14.03 -15.06
C THR A 160 0.75 14.53 -14.92
N MET A 161 0.36 15.09 -13.77
CA MET A 161 -0.98 15.68 -13.59
C MET A 161 -1.26 16.82 -14.58
N GLN A 162 -0.27 17.69 -14.80
CA GLN A 162 -0.42 18.88 -15.65
C GLN A 162 -0.50 18.53 -17.14
N SER A 163 0.28 17.56 -17.60
CA SER A 163 0.43 17.21 -19.01
C SER A 163 0.18 15.73 -19.29
N PHE A 164 -0.82 15.14 -18.64
CA PHE A 164 -1.16 13.72 -18.84
C PHE A 164 -1.57 13.44 -20.29
N SER A 165 -1.00 12.35 -20.83
CA SER A 165 -1.24 11.82 -22.17
C SER A 165 -1.43 10.30 -22.07
N LEU A 166 -2.62 9.81 -22.40
CA LEU A 166 -2.91 8.37 -22.41
C LEU A 166 -1.95 7.59 -23.31
N THR A 167 -1.54 8.16 -24.45
CA THR A 167 -0.62 7.49 -25.38
C THR A 167 0.75 7.27 -24.75
N ASP A 168 1.33 8.31 -24.15
CA ASP A 168 2.65 8.22 -23.51
C ASP A 168 2.62 7.31 -22.27
N PHE A 169 1.50 7.35 -21.55
CA PHE A 169 1.24 6.45 -20.42
C PHE A 169 1.22 4.98 -20.87
N LYS A 170 0.49 4.64 -21.95
CA LYS A 170 0.48 3.27 -22.50
C LYS A 170 1.86 2.79 -22.93
N ILE A 171 2.63 3.66 -23.61
CA ILE A 171 4.01 3.34 -24.02
C ILE A 171 4.88 3.06 -22.79
N SER A 172 4.76 3.85 -21.73
CA SER A 172 5.53 3.66 -20.49
C SER A 172 5.10 2.42 -19.69
N LEU A 173 3.81 2.08 -19.76
CA LEU A 173 3.21 0.95 -19.05
C LEU A 173 3.61 -0.40 -19.68
N PHE A 174 3.50 -0.50 -21.00
CA PHE A 174 3.61 -1.78 -21.72
C PHE A 174 4.90 -1.94 -22.52
N MET A 175 5.56 -0.84 -22.90
CA MET A 175 6.76 -0.85 -23.74
C MET A 175 6.63 -1.80 -24.94
N GLU A 176 7.52 -2.79 -25.07
CA GLU A 176 7.52 -3.79 -26.15
C GLU A 176 6.27 -4.68 -26.18
N SER A 177 5.48 -4.72 -25.10
CA SER A 177 4.23 -5.47 -25.03
C SER A 177 3.00 -4.64 -25.41
N LEU A 178 3.16 -3.42 -25.92
CA LEU A 178 2.04 -2.55 -26.29
C LEU A 178 1.08 -3.21 -27.30
N ASP A 179 1.59 -3.99 -28.25
CA ASP A 179 0.77 -4.67 -29.26
C ASP A 179 -0.17 -5.74 -28.66
N LYS A 180 0.15 -6.25 -27.47
CA LYS A 180 -0.70 -7.21 -26.74
C LYS A 180 -1.95 -6.56 -26.12
N THR A 181 -2.08 -5.24 -26.19
CA THR A 181 -3.10 -4.48 -25.46
C THR A 181 -4.28 -4.05 -26.33
N HIS A 182 -4.44 -4.63 -27.52
CA HIS A 182 -5.49 -4.24 -28.47
C HIS A 182 -6.91 -4.35 -27.91
N GLU A 183 -7.17 -5.28 -26.99
CA GLU A 183 -8.47 -5.44 -26.31
C GLU A 183 -8.56 -4.66 -24.98
N PHE A 184 -7.50 -3.94 -24.59
CA PHE A 184 -7.47 -3.25 -23.30
C PHE A 184 -8.23 -1.93 -23.36
N ILE A 185 -9.23 -1.82 -22.48
CA ILE A 185 -10.02 -0.60 -22.31
C ILE A 185 -9.26 0.36 -21.40
N PHE A 186 -9.22 1.64 -21.78
CA PHE A 186 -8.73 2.72 -20.93
C PHE A 186 -9.80 3.78 -20.82
N GLU A 187 -9.91 4.38 -19.64
CA GLU A 187 -10.78 5.53 -19.42
C GLU A 187 -10.31 6.75 -20.23
N THR A 188 -11.20 7.73 -20.39
CA THR A 188 -10.88 8.95 -21.13
C THR A 188 -9.77 9.76 -20.45
N ASN A 189 -9.05 10.60 -21.19
CA ASN A 189 -8.04 11.50 -20.61
C ASN A 189 -8.59 12.37 -19.48
N SER A 190 -9.87 12.80 -19.56
CA SER A 190 -10.50 13.57 -18.49
C SER A 190 -10.65 12.74 -17.22
N ALA A 191 -11.26 11.55 -17.34
CA ALA A 191 -11.46 10.65 -16.21
C ALA A 191 -10.13 10.23 -15.55
N LEU A 192 -9.08 10.01 -16.35
CA LEU A 192 -7.75 9.69 -15.85
C LEU A 192 -7.08 10.87 -15.13
N LYS A 193 -7.29 12.11 -15.60
CA LYS A 193 -6.84 13.30 -14.86
C LYS A 193 -7.59 13.47 -13.55
N ASP A 194 -8.89 13.18 -13.52
CA ASP A 194 -9.69 13.18 -12.30
C ASP A 194 -9.17 12.13 -11.31
N GLU A 195 -8.87 10.92 -11.78
CA GLU A 195 -8.26 9.86 -10.96
C GLU A 195 -6.89 10.30 -10.37
N LEU A 196 -5.98 10.86 -11.19
CA LEU A 196 -4.70 11.38 -10.70
C LEU A 196 -4.86 12.45 -9.63
N SER A 197 -5.85 13.34 -9.81
CA SER A 197 -6.13 14.43 -8.87
C SER A 197 -6.62 13.88 -7.53
N ASN A 198 -7.52 12.89 -7.57
CA ASN A 198 -8.01 12.23 -6.37
C ASN A 198 -6.93 11.41 -5.67
N LEU A 199 -6.09 10.68 -6.40
CA LEU A 199 -4.90 10.00 -5.85
C LEU A 199 -3.97 10.99 -5.14
N PHE A 200 -3.66 12.11 -5.78
CA PHE A 200 -2.82 13.15 -5.18
C PHE A 200 -3.41 13.67 -3.86
N LEU A 201 -4.68 14.09 -3.89
CA LEU A 201 -5.36 14.62 -2.71
C LEU A 201 -5.45 13.58 -1.59
N PHE A 202 -5.78 12.33 -1.93
CA PHE A 202 -5.87 11.25 -0.96
C PHE A 202 -4.53 10.96 -0.29
N ILE A 203 -3.45 10.86 -1.06
CA ILE A 203 -2.11 10.59 -0.52
C ILE A 203 -1.60 11.79 0.29
N PHE A 204 -1.80 13.01 -0.19
CA PHE A 204 -1.33 14.22 0.48
C PHE A 204 -2.08 14.51 1.79
N ASN A 205 -3.36 14.16 1.86
CA ASN A 205 -4.18 14.34 3.06
C ASN A 205 -3.93 13.27 4.14
N GLN A 206 -3.05 12.29 3.91
CA GLN A 206 -2.63 11.38 4.96
C GLN A 206 -1.70 12.12 5.95
N ASP A 207 -2.19 12.38 7.17
CA ASP A 207 -1.41 12.93 8.29
C ASP A 207 -0.41 11.90 8.85
N SER A 208 0.49 11.35 8.02
CA SER A 208 1.64 10.59 8.52
C SER A 208 2.75 11.56 8.97
N PRO A 209 3.42 11.34 10.12
CA PRO A 209 4.58 12.14 10.57
C PRO A 209 5.69 12.27 9.52
N THR A 210 5.74 11.31 8.60
CA THR A 210 6.69 11.20 7.49
C THR A 210 6.48 12.28 6.43
N TRP A 211 5.22 12.69 6.24
CA TRP A 211 4.81 13.74 5.32
C TRP A 211 4.91 15.15 5.91
N GLN A 212 4.98 15.30 7.23
CA GLN A 212 5.16 16.62 7.85
C GLN A 212 6.52 17.26 7.50
N ILE A 213 7.54 16.43 7.21
CA ILE A 213 8.86 16.89 6.78
C ILE A 213 8.79 17.44 5.33
N SER A 214 8.09 16.75 4.43
CA SER A 214 7.92 17.18 3.03
C SER A 214 6.83 18.25 2.83
N LYS A 215 5.88 18.40 3.77
CA LYS A 215 4.90 19.50 3.79
C LYS A 215 5.60 20.85 3.92
N LYS A 216 6.60 20.96 4.80
CA LYS A 216 7.42 22.17 4.96
C LYS A 216 8.20 22.53 3.68
N GLU A 217 8.78 21.55 3.00
CA GLU A 217 9.52 21.81 1.75
C GLU A 217 8.61 22.24 0.58
N ASN A 218 7.37 21.73 0.53
CA ASN A 218 6.42 22.11 -0.51
C ASN A 218 5.72 23.46 -0.23
N GLU A 219 5.45 23.80 1.03
CA GLU A 219 4.92 25.13 1.40
C GLU A 219 5.93 26.25 1.12
N ILE A 220 7.23 26.00 1.33
CA ILE A 220 8.31 26.96 1.02
C ILE A 220 8.38 27.24 -0.49
N ASN A 221 8.19 26.22 -1.35
CA ASN A 221 8.26 26.37 -2.81
C ASN A 221 7.00 26.99 -3.45
N ILE A 222 5.86 27.00 -2.77
CA ILE A 222 4.66 27.73 -3.24
C ILE A 222 4.77 29.22 -2.89
N ALA A 223 5.52 29.57 -1.84
CA ALA A 223 5.65 30.94 -1.35
C ALA A 223 6.88 31.72 -1.86
N SER A 224 7.81 31.10 -2.60
CA SER A 224 9.07 31.76 -2.99
C SER A 224 9.43 31.57 -4.47
N SER A 225 8.74 32.31 -5.34
CA SER A 225 9.39 32.85 -6.53
C SER A 225 10.34 33.98 -6.09
N ASN A 226 11.54 33.62 -5.64
CA ASN A 226 12.76 34.40 -5.81
C ASN A 226 13.97 33.61 -5.28
N SER A 227 14.97 33.51 -6.15
CA SER A 227 16.29 32.88 -6.03
C SER A 227 16.96 32.96 -4.65
N LEU A 228 17.65 31.89 -4.23
CA LEU A 228 18.93 31.85 -3.48
C LEU A 228 19.50 30.40 -3.48
N PRO A 229 20.80 30.16 -3.19
CA PRO A 229 21.66 29.34 -4.01
C PRO A 229 21.97 27.94 -3.46
N ILE A 230 22.45 27.11 -4.38
CA ILE A 230 22.92 25.73 -4.23
C ILE A 230 23.97 25.64 -3.10
N ARG A 231 23.68 24.90 -2.02
CA ARG A 231 24.72 24.40 -1.11
C ARG A 231 24.31 23.08 -0.43
N ASN A 232 25.15 22.06 -0.66
CA ASN A 232 25.35 20.80 0.08
C ASN A 232 24.25 19.71 0.01
N GLN A 233 24.24 18.94 -1.07
CA GLN A 233 23.40 17.72 -1.23
C GLN A 233 23.96 16.44 -0.57
N GLU A 234 25.10 16.47 0.12
CA GLU A 234 25.76 15.25 0.61
C GLU A 234 25.63 14.98 2.11
N LYS A 235 25.03 15.87 2.91
CA LYS A 235 24.90 15.69 4.37
C LYS A 235 23.48 15.43 4.90
N ASP A 236 22.44 15.57 4.06
CA ASP A 236 21.05 15.38 4.49
C ASP A 236 20.55 13.93 4.34
N SER A 237 21.31 13.06 3.67
CA SER A 237 20.98 11.64 3.46
C SER A 237 20.97 10.80 4.75
N GLN A 238 21.52 11.32 5.86
CA GLN A 238 21.65 10.60 7.12
C GLN A 238 20.64 11.02 8.20
N ASN A 239 19.76 12.00 7.94
CA ASN A 239 18.88 12.57 8.97
C ASN A 239 17.37 12.45 8.68
N ILE A 240 16.97 11.68 7.68
CA ILE A 240 15.56 11.31 7.50
C ILE A 240 15.22 10.32 8.61
N LYS A 241 14.51 10.80 9.65
CA LYS A 241 13.84 9.93 10.63
C LYS A 241 13.00 8.92 9.83
N ASN A 242 13.47 7.68 9.81
CA ASN A 242 12.91 6.61 9.00
C ASN A 242 11.41 6.48 9.32
N PRO A 243 10.50 6.57 8.34
CA PRO A 243 9.11 6.24 8.55
C PRO A 243 8.97 4.92 9.28
N ALA A 244 8.30 4.91 10.44
CA ALA A 244 7.89 3.65 11.03
C ALA A 244 7.03 2.90 9.99
N HIS A 245 7.53 1.77 9.49
CA HIS A 245 6.86 0.95 8.49
C HIS A 245 5.87 0.02 9.20
N THR A 246 4.63 0.44 9.31
CA THR A 246 3.56 -0.30 10.00
C THR A 246 2.92 -1.36 9.11
N PHE A 247 2.81 -1.09 7.80
CA PHE A 247 2.30 -2.02 6.81
C PHE A 247 3.43 -2.78 6.11
N LEU A 248 3.59 -4.06 6.44
CA LEU A 248 4.67 -4.91 5.95
C LEU A 248 4.21 -5.85 4.82
N TRP A 249 5.00 -5.89 3.75
CA TRP A 249 4.83 -6.82 2.63
C TRP A 249 5.66 -8.08 2.83
N ASN A 250 5.17 -9.21 2.32
CA ASN A 250 5.90 -10.48 2.37
C ASN A 250 6.83 -10.63 1.17
N LYS A 251 6.43 -10.11 0.01
CA LYS A 251 7.13 -10.24 -1.26
C LYS A 251 7.00 -8.94 -2.06
N ALA A 252 8.07 -8.57 -2.75
CA ALA A 252 8.13 -7.45 -3.67
C ALA A 252 8.67 -7.91 -5.03
N LEU A 253 7.86 -7.80 -6.07
CA LEU A 253 8.24 -8.03 -7.46
C LEU A 253 8.58 -6.68 -8.10
N ILE A 254 9.84 -6.48 -8.51
CA ILE A 254 10.34 -5.20 -9.02
C ILE A 254 10.85 -5.37 -10.44
N SER A 255 10.22 -4.68 -11.37
CA SER A 255 10.53 -4.74 -12.80
C SER A 255 11.70 -3.82 -13.12
N LYS A 256 12.77 -4.35 -13.70
CA LYS A 256 14.01 -3.59 -13.93
C LYS A 256 13.86 -2.49 -14.98
N GLN A 257 12.86 -2.60 -15.87
CA GLN A 257 12.64 -1.66 -16.97
C GLN A 257 11.48 -0.69 -16.69
N ASP A 258 11.02 -0.62 -15.44
CA ASP A 258 9.93 0.26 -15.04
C ASP A 258 10.25 1.74 -15.25
N LYS A 259 9.47 2.41 -16.11
CA LYS A 259 9.58 3.84 -16.42
C LYS A 259 8.58 4.70 -15.66
N ILE A 260 7.66 4.11 -14.92
CA ILE A 260 6.59 4.80 -14.19
C ILE A 260 6.96 4.89 -12.72
N PHE A 261 7.28 3.76 -12.09
CA PHE A 261 7.69 3.67 -10.70
C PHE A 261 9.18 3.28 -10.65
N PRO A 262 10.11 4.17 -10.24
CA PRO A 262 11.53 3.89 -10.36
C PRO A 262 11.94 2.60 -9.60
N PRO A 263 12.63 1.63 -10.25
CA PRO A 263 13.03 0.37 -9.60
C PRO A 263 13.89 0.60 -8.35
N ASN A 264 14.79 1.58 -8.41
CA ASN A 264 15.64 1.96 -7.27
C ASN A 264 14.82 2.49 -6.09
N ALA A 265 13.69 3.16 -6.34
CA ALA A 265 12.81 3.63 -5.26
C ALA A 265 12.15 2.45 -4.54
N CYS A 266 11.73 1.43 -5.28
CA CYS A 266 11.22 0.18 -4.71
C CYS A 266 12.30 -0.56 -3.91
N LEU A 267 13.50 -0.72 -4.48
CA LEU A 267 14.63 -1.36 -3.80
C LEU A 267 14.98 -0.66 -2.49
N ASN A 268 15.16 0.66 -2.53
CA ASN A 268 15.47 1.47 -1.35
C ASN A 268 14.41 1.28 -0.25
N PHE A 269 13.13 1.25 -0.62
CA PHE A 269 12.03 1.07 0.31
C PHE A 269 12.04 -0.32 0.98
N PHE A 270 12.06 -1.40 0.19
CA PHE A 270 11.97 -2.75 0.76
C PHE A 270 13.24 -3.15 1.53
N GLN A 271 14.41 -2.66 1.12
CA GLN A 271 15.65 -2.83 1.89
C GLN A 271 15.63 -2.06 3.22
N SER A 272 15.13 -0.82 3.21
CA SER A 272 14.90 -0.05 4.45
C SER A 272 13.91 -0.76 5.37
N MET A 273 12.81 -1.29 4.83
CA MET A 273 11.80 -2.04 5.58
C MET A 273 12.41 -3.27 6.27
N ASN A 274 13.20 -4.07 5.55
CA ASN A 274 13.88 -5.23 6.12
C ASN A 274 14.86 -4.84 7.22
N THR A 275 15.59 -3.74 7.03
CA THR A 275 16.53 -3.20 8.02
C THR A 275 15.80 -2.77 9.29
N TYR A 276 14.71 -2.02 9.17
CA TYR A 276 13.87 -1.58 10.29
C TYR A 276 13.24 -2.76 11.05
N ASN A 277 12.76 -3.77 10.33
CA ASN A 277 12.16 -4.97 10.92
C ASN A 277 13.19 -5.73 11.79
N LYS A 278 14.43 -5.85 11.30
CA LYS A 278 15.54 -6.44 12.07
C LYS A 278 15.86 -5.65 13.34
N MET A 279 16.01 -4.34 13.23
CA MET A 279 16.31 -3.48 14.39
C MET A 279 15.20 -3.54 15.44
N THR A 280 13.93 -3.52 15.02
CA THR A 280 12.78 -3.58 15.92
C THR A 280 12.71 -4.93 16.62
N TYR A 281 12.94 -6.03 15.89
CA TYR A 281 12.99 -7.37 16.48
C TYR A 281 14.13 -7.50 17.50
N GLN A 282 15.34 -7.02 17.17
CA GLN A 282 16.49 -7.01 18.09
C GLN A 282 16.17 -6.25 19.39
N CYS A 283 15.62 -5.04 19.27
CA CYS A 283 15.22 -4.25 20.44
C CYS A 283 14.16 -4.96 21.30
N MET A 284 13.18 -5.64 20.67
CA MET A 284 12.18 -6.43 21.41
C MET A 284 12.78 -7.65 22.10
N GLN A 285 13.77 -8.32 21.50
CA GLN A 285 14.48 -9.43 22.15
C GLN A 285 15.29 -8.94 23.35
N GLU A 286 16.00 -7.82 23.24
CA GLU A 286 16.75 -7.20 24.34
C GLU A 286 15.83 -6.81 25.52
N ILE A 287 14.61 -6.35 25.24
CA ILE A 287 13.60 -6.06 26.28
C ILE A 287 13.06 -7.36 26.91
N HIS A 288 12.84 -8.41 26.11
CA HIS A 288 12.25 -9.67 26.58
C HIS A 288 13.23 -10.66 27.21
N GLU A 289 14.55 -10.53 27.02
CA GLU A 289 15.55 -11.30 27.77
C GLU A 289 15.50 -11.01 29.30
N CYS A 290 14.76 -9.99 29.74
CA CYS A 290 14.40 -9.76 31.15
C CYS A 290 13.19 -10.57 31.64
N SER A 291 12.48 -11.33 30.79
CA SER A 291 11.29 -12.10 31.15
C SER A 291 11.24 -13.46 30.42
N SER A 292 11.38 -14.53 31.19
CA SER A 292 11.51 -15.94 30.80
C SER A 292 10.80 -16.43 29.52
N GLN A 293 11.56 -17.21 28.73
CA GLN A 293 11.18 -18.27 27.78
C GLN A 293 9.85 -18.13 27.03
N THR A 294 9.88 -17.45 25.87
CA THR A 294 8.87 -17.63 24.82
C THR A 294 9.58 -17.93 23.49
N GLN A 295 9.06 -18.90 22.72
CA GLN A 295 9.65 -19.37 21.45
C GLN A 295 10.04 -18.21 20.51
N GLN A 296 11.31 -18.18 20.12
CA GLN A 296 11.91 -17.22 19.21
C GLN A 296 11.31 -17.34 17.80
N LYS A 297 10.37 -16.47 17.44
CA LYS A 297 9.83 -16.38 16.08
C LYS A 297 10.54 -15.25 15.34
N GLN A 298 11.54 -15.59 14.53
CA GLN A 298 12.35 -14.61 13.78
C GLN A 298 11.46 -13.72 12.89
N ALA A 299 11.75 -12.42 12.86
CA ALA A 299 11.13 -11.51 11.90
C ALA A 299 11.45 -11.97 10.47
N LYS A 300 10.41 -12.26 9.67
CA LYS A 300 10.58 -12.66 8.27
C LYS A 300 10.76 -11.40 7.42
N ASP A 301 11.89 -11.30 6.73
CA ASP A 301 12.17 -10.25 5.75
C ASP A 301 11.16 -10.32 4.58
N CYS A 302 10.90 -9.17 3.96
CA CYS A 302 10.27 -9.10 2.65
C CYS A 302 11.23 -9.70 1.61
N GLU A 303 10.75 -10.69 0.88
CA GLU A 303 11.45 -11.29 -0.26
C GLU A 303 11.41 -10.35 -1.46
N ILE A 304 12.57 -10.00 -2.03
CA ILE A 304 12.67 -9.09 -3.17
C ILE A 304 13.06 -9.88 -4.42
N ILE A 305 12.22 -9.85 -5.44
CA ILE A 305 12.41 -10.55 -6.71
C ILE A 305 12.47 -9.51 -7.83
N LEU A 306 13.51 -9.58 -8.67
CA LEU A 306 13.68 -8.69 -9.81
C LEU A 306 13.14 -9.34 -11.09
N LEU A 307 12.34 -8.61 -11.86
CA LEU A 307 11.76 -9.07 -13.12
C LEU A 307 12.37 -8.32 -14.31
N ASP A 308 12.76 -9.05 -15.36
CA ASP A 308 13.26 -8.48 -16.61
C ASP A 308 12.11 -8.10 -17.55
N CYS A 309 11.29 -7.14 -17.15
CA CYS A 309 10.09 -6.72 -17.88
C CYS A 309 9.75 -5.24 -17.62
N PRO A 310 8.79 -4.63 -18.35
CA PRO A 310 8.38 -3.24 -18.15
C PRO A 310 7.44 -3.10 -16.95
N HIS A 311 6.83 -1.91 -16.77
CA HIS A 311 5.96 -1.64 -15.62
C HIS A 311 4.78 -2.61 -15.49
N PHE A 312 4.28 -3.18 -16.59
CA PHE A 312 3.20 -4.16 -16.57
C PHE A 312 3.72 -5.61 -16.70
N PRO A 313 4.03 -6.32 -15.60
CA PRO A 313 4.63 -7.65 -15.64
C PRO A 313 3.64 -8.78 -15.94
N PHE A 314 2.34 -8.49 -15.98
CA PHE A 314 1.29 -9.51 -15.98
C PHE A 314 1.24 -10.38 -17.24
N PHE A 315 1.95 -10.02 -18.31
CA PHE A 315 2.11 -10.89 -19.49
C PHE A 315 3.09 -12.04 -19.27
N ALA A 316 3.87 -12.02 -18.18
CA ALA A 316 4.77 -13.11 -17.82
C ALA A 316 4.05 -14.28 -17.12
N PHE A 317 2.78 -14.10 -16.77
CA PHE A 317 1.99 -15.07 -16.01
C PHE A 317 0.74 -15.49 -16.79
N LYS A 318 0.29 -16.71 -16.54
CA LYS A 318 -0.96 -17.26 -17.02
C LYS A 318 -2.01 -17.33 -15.93
N THR A 319 -1.60 -17.43 -14.67
CA THR A 319 -2.53 -17.51 -13.54
C THR A 319 -2.11 -16.61 -12.38
N TRP A 320 -3.07 -16.29 -11.52
CA TRP A 320 -2.81 -15.55 -10.29
C TRP A 320 -1.98 -16.35 -9.28
N GLU A 321 -2.13 -17.68 -9.26
CA GLU A 321 -1.35 -18.57 -8.38
C GLU A 321 0.15 -18.55 -8.73
N GLU A 322 0.51 -18.42 -10.02
CA GLU A 322 1.92 -18.27 -10.43
C GLU A 322 2.55 -17.02 -9.79
N ILE A 323 1.82 -15.90 -9.73
CA ILE A 323 2.26 -14.67 -9.07
C ILE A 323 2.43 -14.90 -7.56
N CYS A 324 1.51 -15.63 -6.93
CA CYS A 324 1.59 -15.94 -5.51
C CYS A 324 2.84 -16.78 -5.16
N GLN A 325 3.17 -17.75 -6.02
CA GLN A 325 4.22 -18.74 -5.82
C GLN A 325 5.63 -18.27 -6.19
N MET A 326 5.77 -17.16 -6.92
CA MET A 326 7.04 -16.64 -7.45
C MET A 326 8.25 -16.66 -6.52
#